data_AF-A0A9P8P7A7-F1
#
_entry.id   AF-A0A9P8P7A7-F1
#
_cell.length_a   1.000
_cell.length_b   1.000
_cell.length_c   1.000
_cell.angle_alpha   90.00
_cell.angle_beta   90.00
_cell.angle_gamma   90.00
#
_symmetry.space_group_name_H-M   'P 1'
#
loop_
_entity.id
_entity.type
_entity.pdbx_description
1 polymer ?
#
loop_
_entity_poly.entity_id
_entity_poly.type
_entity_poly.pdbx_seq_one_letter_code
_entity_poly.pdbx_strand_id
1 'polypeptide(L)'
;KKKSADQIINDLEGSTSFPKNDADFVVGEFSGVLDEETWKKSPGDRNEYAKQFLNKELEVFSKSSSWGWFFWTLQFKYGDGGEWGLKPMYERGGIKKRSTQNNLNIDDNRV
;
A
#
# COMPACT_ATOMS: atom_id res chain seq x y z
N LYS A 1 -8.10 -6.34 -15.21
CA LYS A 1 -9.40 -6.57 -14.53
C LYS A 1 -10.52 -5.80 -15.25
N LYS A 2 -11.80 -6.06 -14.96
CA LYS A 2 -12.92 -5.33 -15.59
C LYS A 2 -13.19 -3.95 -14.96
N LYS A 3 -12.38 -3.49 -14.00
CA LYS A 3 -12.65 -2.32 -13.14
C LYS A 3 -11.72 -1.14 -13.47
N SER A 4 -12.16 0.09 -13.20
CA SER A 4 -11.29 1.28 -13.18
C SER A 4 -10.45 1.33 -11.90
N ALA A 5 -9.45 2.22 -11.85
CA ALA A 5 -8.61 2.43 -10.69
C ALA A 5 -9.45 2.82 -9.47
N ASP A 6 -10.36 3.79 -9.63
CA ASP A 6 -11.31 4.20 -8.58
C ASP A 6 -12.11 3.04 -8.00
N GLN A 7 -12.63 2.17 -8.87
CA GLN A 7 -13.39 0.99 -8.43
C GLN A 7 -12.51 0.03 -7.64
N ILE A 8 -11.27 -0.22 -8.10
CA ILE A 8 -10.33 -1.07 -7.37
C ILE A 8 -9.99 -0.46 -6.00
N ILE A 9 -9.73 0.85 -5.94
CA ILE A 9 -9.41 1.58 -4.71
C ILE A 9 -10.56 1.45 -3.70
N ASN A 10 -11.81 1.65 -4.14
CA ASN A 10 -12.97 1.55 -3.27
C ASN A 10 -13.24 0.12 -2.77
N ASP A 11 -12.85 -0.89 -3.54
CA ASP A 11 -13.04 -2.30 -3.19
C ASP A 11 -11.93 -2.86 -2.27
N LEU A 12 -10.88 -2.10 -1.98
CA LEU A 12 -9.71 -2.60 -1.23
C LEU A 12 -10.03 -3.01 0.20
N GLU A 13 -11.07 -2.48 0.85
CA GLU A 13 -11.38 -2.80 2.26
C GLU A 13 -11.66 -4.29 2.50
N GLY A 14 -12.07 -5.04 1.47
CA GLY A 14 -12.27 -6.48 1.54
C GLY A 14 -11.08 -7.34 1.08
N SER A 15 -9.93 -6.73 0.74
CA SER A 15 -8.80 -7.44 0.11
C SER A 15 -7.99 -8.32 1.07
N THR A 16 -7.97 -7.99 2.36
CA THR A 16 -7.28 -8.76 3.41
C THR A 16 -8.23 -9.01 4.57
N SER A 17 -8.73 -10.25 4.69
CA SER A 17 -9.75 -10.64 5.67
C SER A 17 -9.42 -11.98 6.31
N PHE A 18 -8.27 -12.05 6.98
CA PHE A 18 -7.94 -13.20 7.81
C PHE A 18 -8.45 -12.99 9.24
N PRO A 19 -9.19 -13.93 9.85
CA PRO A 19 -9.69 -13.78 11.21
C PRO A 19 -8.55 -13.66 12.22
N LYS A 20 -8.51 -12.57 12.98
CA LYS A 20 -7.48 -12.32 14.02
C LYS A 20 -7.45 -13.37 15.13
N ASN A 21 -8.54 -14.12 15.30
CA ASN A 21 -8.64 -15.18 16.31
C ASN A 21 -8.06 -16.53 15.83
N ASP A 22 -7.83 -16.70 14.52
CA ASP A 22 -7.38 -17.96 13.96
C ASP A 22 -5.85 -18.01 13.90
N ALA A 23 -5.21 -16.91 13.50
CA ALA A 23 -3.77 -16.72 13.48
C ALA A 23 -3.41 -15.25 13.20
N ASP A 24 -2.20 -14.87 13.57
CA ASP A 24 -1.59 -13.63 13.13
C ASP A 24 -1.16 -13.72 11.67
N PHE A 25 -1.25 -12.59 10.96
CA PHE A 25 -0.73 -12.49 9.61
C PHE A 25 -0.05 -11.14 9.34
N VAL A 26 0.79 -11.17 8.30
CA VAL A 26 1.47 -10.02 7.70
C VAL A 26 1.15 -10.01 6.21
N VAL A 27 1.05 -8.83 5.60
CA VAL A 27 1.00 -8.74 4.14
C VAL A 27 2.42 -8.88 3.61
N GLY A 28 2.77 -10.09 3.16
CA GLY A 28 4.15 -10.42 2.78
C GLY A 28 4.65 -9.66 1.55
N GLU A 29 3.76 -9.37 0.59
CA GLU A 29 4.11 -8.67 -0.65
C GLU A 29 2.92 -7.88 -1.19
N PHE A 30 3.18 -6.66 -1.67
CA PHE A 30 2.26 -5.84 -2.47
C PHE A 30 3.06 -4.78 -3.24
N SER A 31 2.44 -4.13 -4.22
CA SER A 31 3.06 -3.05 -5.01
C SER A 31 1.99 -2.10 -5.57
N GLY A 32 2.37 -0.95 -6.12
CA GLY A 32 1.42 0.04 -6.62
C GLY A 32 0.87 -0.24 -8.02
N VAL A 33 1.03 -1.46 -8.52
CA VAL A 33 0.81 -1.79 -9.93
C VAL A 33 -0.66 -2.09 -10.18
N LEU A 34 -1.24 -1.38 -11.15
CA LEU A 34 -2.54 -1.70 -11.72
C LEU A 34 -2.36 -2.19 -13.16
N ASP A 35 -3.25 -3.08 -13.59
CA ASP A 35 -3.18 -3.69 -14.91
C ASP A 35 -3.53 -2.72 -16.05
N GLU A 36 -3.00 -2.95 -17.25
CA GLU A 36 -3.24 -2.06 -18.40
C GLU A 36 -4.72 -1.92 -18.79
N GLU A 37 -5.56 -2.94 -18.57
CA GLU A 37 -7.00 -2.84 -18.82
C GLU A 37 -7.71 -1.93 -17.81
N THR A 38 -7.16 -1.79 -16.60
CA THR A 38 -7.59 -0.80 -15.62
C THR A 38 -7.24 0.60 -16.12
N TRP A 39 -6.05 0.81 -16.68
CA TRP A 39 -5.65 2.11 -17.20
C TRP A 39 -6.47 2.58 -18.41
N LYS A 40 -6.88 1.67 -19.29
CA LYS A 40 -7.81 1.99 -20.40
C LYS A 40 -9.15 2.54 -19.92
N LYS A 41 -9.52 2.31 -18.66
CA LYS A 41 -10.81 2.70 -18.05
C LYS A 41 -10.68 3.79 -16.99
N SER A 42 -9.47 4.30 -16.77
CA SER A 42 -9.18 5.27 -15.71
C SER A 42 -8.67 6.55 -16.36
N PRO A 43 -9.57 7.39 -16.90
CA PRO A 43 -9.17 8.66 -17.50
C PRO A 43 -8.56 9.57 -16.41
N GLY A 44 -7.39 10.15 -16.66
CA GLY A 44 -6.72 11.04 -15.71
C GLY A 44 -5.24 10.74 -15.55
N ASP A 45 -4.66 11.26 -14.47
CA ASP A 45 -3.24 11.07 -14.14
C ASP A 45 -3.02 9.70 -13.49
N ARG A 46 -2.32 8.81 -14.20
CA ARG A 46 -1.95 7.48 -13.70
C ARG A 46 -1.12 7.57 -12.41
N ASN A 47 -0.26 8.58 -12.26
CA ASN A 47 0.55 8.72 -11.06
C ASN A 47 -0.32 9.03 -9.85
N GLU A 48 -1.35 9.85 -10.01
CA GLU A 48 -2.26 10.19 -8.92
C GLU A 48 -3.09 8.97 -8.50
N TYR A 49 -3.59 8.20 -9.47
CA TYR A 49 -4.27 6.93 -9.18
C TYR A 49 -3.36 5.93 -8.46
N ALA A 50 -2.12 5.76 -8.91
CA ALA A 50 -1.17 4.86 -8.24
C ALA A 50 -0.89 5.29 -6.79
N LYS A 51 -0.79 6.61 -6.52
CA LYS A 51 -0.64 7.12 -5.16
C LYS A 51 -1.87 6.83 -4.30
N GLN A 52 -3.07 7.06 -4.81
CA GLN A 52 -4.30 6.82 -4.07
C GLN A 52 -4.49 5.33 -3.78
N PHE A 53 -4.20 4.49 -4.78
CA PHE A 53 -4.19 3.04 -4.65
C PHE A 53 -3.24 2.57 -3.54
N LEU A 54 -1.98 2.98 -3.60
CA LEU A 54 -1.01 2.63 -2.56
C LEU A 54 -1.41 3.15 -1.18
N ASN A 55 -1.84 4.40 -1.07
CA ASN A 55 -2.26 4.93 0.23
C ASN A 55 -3.43 4.12 0.83
N LYS A 56 -4.38 3.67 -0.01
CA LYS A 56 -5.50 2.85 0.45
C LYS A 56 -5.07 1.43 0.82
N GLU A 57 -4.16 0.81 0.06
CA GLU A 57 -3.54 -0.48 0.44
C GLU A 57 -2.87 -0.37 1.81
N LEU A 58 -2.03 0.65 2.01
CA LEU A 58 -1.35 0.89 3.28
C LEU A 58 -2.32 1.11 4.44
N GLU A 59 -3.41 1.85 4.21
CA GLU A 59 -4.47 2.05 5.20
C GLU A 59 -5.12 0.72 5.59
N VAL A 60 -5.51 -0.09 4.61
CA VAL A 60 -6.17 -1.38 4.83
C VAL A 60 -5.24 -2.37 5.53
N PHE A 61 -4.00 -2.50 5.07
CA PHE A 61 -3.05 -3.45 5.63
C PHE A 61 -2.65 -3.07 7.05
N SER A 62 -2.50 -1.78 7.35
CA SER A 62 -2.20 -1.32 8.72
C SER A 62 -3.35 -1.57 9.70
N LYS A 63 -4.61 -1.65 9.22
CA LYS A 63 -5.78 -1.96 10.06
C LYS A 63 -5.99 -3.47 10.25
N SER A 64 -5.80 -4.22 9.17
CA SER A 64 -6.20 -5.63 9.08
C SER A 64 -5.10 -6.60 9.52
N SER A 65 -3.84 -6.35 9.14
CA SER A 65 -2.71 -7.22 9.51
C SER A 65 -2.35 -7.10 10.98
N SER A 66 -1.74 -8.15 11.54
CA SER A 66 -1.28 -8.17 12.93
C SER A 66 0.02 -7.36 13.10
N TRP A 67 0.94 -7.48 12.14
CA TRP A 67 2.32 -6.99 12.28
C TRP A 67 2.75 -6.00 11.19
N GLY A 68 1.92 -5.76 10.17
CA GLY A 68 2.19 -4.83 9.08
C GLY A 68 2.36 -5.50 7.72
N TRP A 69 3.30 -4.98 6.94
CA TRP A 69 3.42 -5.30 5.52
C TRP A 69 4.86 -5.11 5.00
N PHE A 70 5.20 -5.81 3.93
CA PHE A 70 6.45 -5.62 3.18
C PHE A 70 6.13 -5.24 1.73
N PHE A 71 6.61 -4.07 1.31
CA PHE A 71 6.45 -3.61 -0.07
C PHE A 71 7.39 -4.39 -0.99
N TRP A 72 6.85 -4.93 -2.06
CA TRP A 72 7.60 -5.59 -3.12
C TRP A 72 7.80 -4.63 -4.31
N THR A 73 8.99 -4.10 -4.54
CA THR A 73 10.30 -4.36 -3.93
C THR A 73 11.01 -3.06 -3.58
N LEU A 74 12.10 -3.13 -2.81
CA LEU A 74 12.90 -1.94 -2.49
C LEU A 74 13.40 -1.25 -3.76
N GLN A 75 14.05 -2.02 -4.66
CA GLN A 75 14.63 -1.52 -5.91
C GLN A 75 14.92 -2.67 -6.90
N PHE A 76 14.98 -2.33 -8.19
CA PHE A 76 15.48 -3.21 -9.24
C PHE A 76 16.96 -2.94 -9.53
N LYS A 77 17.65 -3.90 -10.16
CA LYS A 77 19.03 -3.72 -10.63
C LYS A 77 19.11 -2.67 -11.75
N TYR A 78 18.10 -2.60 -12.61
CA TYR A 78 18.03 -1.69 -13.75
C TYR A 78 16.66 -1.00 -13.76
N GLY A 79 16.66 0.31 -13.98
CA GLY A 79 15.46 1.14 -13.87
C GLY A 79 15.06 1.44 -12.41
N ASP A 80 14.13 2.37 -12.22
CA ASP A 80 13.58 2.71 -10.90
C ASP A 80 12.52 1.68 -10.43
N GLY A 81 12.00 0.87 -11.37
CA GLY A 81 10.96 -0.12 -11.13
C GLY A 81 9.54 0.42 -11.22
N GLY A 82 9.35 1.72 -11.48
CA GLY A 82 8.02 2.34 -11.49
C GLY A 82 7.22 1.99 -10.24
N GLU A 83 5.99 1.53 -10.42
CA GLU A 83 5.07 1.15 -9.33
C GLU A 83 5.48 -0.13 -8.59
N TRP A 84 6.46 -0.89 -9.10
CA TRP A 84 7.11 -1.98 -8.39
C TRP A 84 8.26 -1.51 -7.48
N GLY A 85 8.72 -0.27 -7.61
CA GLY A 85 9.85 0.26 -6.84
C GLY A 85 9.40 1.04 -5.61
N LEU A 86 9.85 0.64 -4.43
CA LEU A 86 9.53 1.36 -3.20
C LEU A 86 10.08 2.80 -3.24
N LYS A 87 11.31 2.95 -3.74
CA LYS A 87 11.99 4.25 -3.85
C LYS A 87 11.19 5.25 -4.70
N PRO A 88 10.85 4.99 -5.98
CA PRO A 88 10.06 5.95 -6.76
C PRO A 88 8.68 6.19 -6.16
N MET A 89 8.04 5.20 -5.52
CA MET A 89 6.75 5.41 -4.85
C MET A 89 6.85 6.35 -3.64
N TYR A 90 7.96 6.30 -2.88
CA TYR A 90 8.24 7.30 -1.85
C TYR A 90 8.50 8.69 -2.43
N GLU A 91 9.31 8.80 -3.48
CA GLU A 91 9.68 10.08 -4.11
C GLU A 91 8.47 10.79 -4.72
N ARG A 92 7.51 10.02 -5.26
CA ARG A 92 6.25 10.54 -5.81
C ARG A 92 5.20 10.85 -4.75
N GLY A 93 5.45 10.52 -3.48
CA GLY A 93 4.50 10.74 -2.37
C GLY A 93 3.37 9.72 -2.28
N GLY A 94 3.51 8.55 -2.91
CA GLY A 94 2.55 7.44 -2.80
C GLY A 94 2.62 6.70 -1.47
N ILE A 95 3.72 6.85 -0.74
CA ILE A 95 3.94 6.25 0.58
C ILE A 95 4.34 7.35 1.56
N LYS A 96 3.59 7.48 2.65
CA LYS A 96 3.88 8.46 3.69
C LYS A 96 5.15 8.05 4.42
N LYS A 97 6.08 9.01 4.60
CA LYS A 97 7.23 8.82 5.49
C LYS A 97 6.71 8.59 6.91
N ARG A 98 7.38 7.71 7.65
CA ARG A 98 7.11 7.52 9.09
C ARG A 98 7.19 8.89 9.77
N SER A 99 6.16 9.23 10.55
CA SER A 99 6.19 10.42 11.40
C SER A 99 7.38 10.31 12.35
N THR A 100 8.32 11.26 12.27
CA THR A 100 9.45 11.38 13.20
C THR A 100 9.12 12.31 14.36
N GLN A 101 7.83 12.47 14.71
CA GLN A 101 7.48 13.24 15.89
C GLN A 101 8.10 12.59 17.13
N ASN A 102 9.04 13.31 17.77
CA ASN A 102 9.78 12.91 18.97
C ASN A 102 8.91 12.77 20.25
N ASN A 103 7.57 12.78 20.12
CA ASN A 103 6.64 12.71 21.25
C ASN A 103 5.94 11.34 21.29
N LEU A 104 6.71 10.26 21.21
CA LEU A 104 6.20 8.96 21.61
C LEU A 104 6.04 9.00 23.14
N ASN A 105 4.81 9.22 23.61
CA ASN A 105 4.47 8.96 25.02
C ASN A 105 4.47 7.44 25.21
N ILE A 106 5.62 6.90 25.58
CA ILE A 106 5.75 5.51 25.99
C ILE A 106 5.10 5.41 27.38
N ASP A 107 4.01 4.66 27.47
CA ASP A 107 3.39 4.34 28.76
C ASP A 107 4.11 3.11 29.33
N ASP A 108 5.09 3.35 30.21
CA ASP A 108 5.91 2.32 30.84
C ASP A 108 5.10 1.32 31.70
N ASN A 109 3.82 1.61 31.97
CA ASN A 109 2.96 0.73 32.77
C ASN A 109 2.09 -0.22 31.92
N ARG A 110 2.15 -0.11 30.59
CA ARG A 110 1.37 -0.95 29.69
C ARG A 110 2.28 -1.99 29.04
N VAL A 111 2.47 -3.10 29.75
CA VAL A 111 3.11 -4.33 29.24
C VAL A 111 2.07 -5.44 29.17
#